data_AF-G5HB93-F1
#
_entry.id   AF-G5HB93-F1
#
_cell.length_a   1.000
_cell.length_b   1.000
_cell.length_c   1.000
_cell.angle_alpha   90.00
_cell.angle_beta   90.00
_cell.angle_gamma   90.00
#
_symmetry.space_group_name_H-M   'P 1'
#
loop_
_entity.id
_entity.type
_entity.pdbx_description
1 polymer ?
#
loop_
_entity_poly.entity_id
_entity_poly.type
_entity_poly.pdbx_seq_one_letter_code
_entity_poly.pdbx_strand_id
1 'polypeptide(L)'
;METSTDNTQETLNQIIDILHVIQQDVRDIKSGHNTIDGQRILEFAEVCDMLRMGERQVRRYRERGALKGFLLDNRRMYWEAEVREFLKKQSGEANKI
;
A
#
# COMPACT_ATOMS: atom_id res chain seq x y z
N MET A 1 -2.21 -47.97 1.79
CA MET A 1 -3.34 -47.20 1.23
C MET A 1 -3.45 -45.91 2.04
N GLU A 2 -2.67 -44.87 1.72
CA GLU A 2 -2.71 -43.56 2.42
C GLU A 2 -2.73 -42.36 1.46
N THR A 3 -2.71 -42.59 0.14
CA THR A 3 -2.47 -41.56 -0.88
C THR A 3 -3.68 -40.66 -1.20
N SER A 4 -4.90 -41.03 -0.80
CA SER A 4 -6.11 -40.28 -1.16
C SER A 4 -6.42 -39.13 -0.20
N THR A 5 -6.11 -39.30 1.10
CA THR A 5 -6.38 -38.28 2.12
C THR A 5 -5.37 -37.13 2.04
N ASP A 6 -4.12 -37.44 1.70
CA ASP A 6 -3.03 -36.48 1.55
C ASP A 6 -3.28 -35.51 0.38
N ASN A 7 -3.66 -36.05 -0.77
CA ASN A 7 -4.05 -35.25 -1.94
C ASN A 7 -5.29 -34.36 -1.65
N THR A 8 -6.24 -34.88 -0.87
CA THR A 8 -7.39 -34.07 -0.43
C THR A 8 -6.94 -32.92 0.47
N GLN A 9 -6.01 -33.15 1.39
CA GLN A 9 -5.48 -32.13 2.29
C GLN A 9 -4.64 -31.08 1.54
N GLU A 10 -3.82 -31.50 0.59
CA GLU A 10 -3.06 -30.61 -0.29
C GLU A 10 -3.99 -29.72 -1.12
N THR A 11 -5.04 -30.31 -1.70
CA THR A 11 -6.05 -29.56 -2.46
C THR A 11 -6.77 -28.55 -1.57
N LEU A 12 -7.12 -28.93 -0.33
CA LEU A 12 -7.73 -28.01 0.63
C LEU A 12 -6.80 -26.85 1.00
N ASN A 13 -5.51 -27.11 1.20
CA ASN A 13 -4.53 -26.06 1.50
C ASN A 13 -4.38 -25.09 0.31
N GLN A 14 -4.31 -25.61 -0.92
CA GLN A 14 -4.29 -24.77 -2.12
C GLN A 14 -5.54 -23.90 -2.26
N ILE A 15 -6.72 -24.47 -1.96
CA ILE A 15 -7.97 -23.71 -1.97
C ILE A 15 -7.94 -22.60 -0.90
N ILE A 16 -7.43 -22.89 0.29
CA ILE A 16 -7.30 -21.90 1.37
C ILE A 16 -6.37 -20.76 0.96
N ASP A 17 -5.24 -21.05 0.32
CA ASP A 17 -4.31 -20.02 -0.16
C ASP A 17 -4.98 -19.11 -1.20
N ILE A 18 -5.70 -19.70 -2.16
CA ILE A 18 -6.46 -18.94 -3.17
C ILE A 18 -7.53 -18.08 -2.50
N LEU A 19 -8.24 -18.60 -1.49
CA LEU A 19 -9.26 -17.85 -0.76
C LEU A 19 -8.69 -16.64 0.00
N HIS A 20 -7.49 -16.76 0.57
CA HIS A 20 -6.82 -15.63 1.23
C HIS A 20 -6.47 -14.52 0.22
N VAL A 21 -5.97 -14.88 -0.96
CA VAL A 21 -5.68 -13.93 -2.04
C VAL A 21 -6.97 -13.22 -2.46
N ILE A 22 -8.04 -13.96 -2.75
CA ILE A 22 -9.34 -13.38 -3.12
C ILE A 22 -9.90 -12.49 -2.00
N GLN A 23 -9.74 -12.89 -0.73
CA GLN A 23 -10.19 -12.07 0.40
C GLN A 23 -9.45 -10.73 0.46
N GLN A 24 -8.16 -10.71 0.12
CA GLN A 24 -7.38 -9.48 0.04
C GLN A 24 -7.87 -8.60 -1.11
N ASP A 25 -8.05 -9.17 -2.32
CA ASP A 25 -8.58 -8.43 -3.48
C ASP A 25 -9.96 -7.81 -3.19
N VAL A 26 -10.86 -8.54 -2.53
CA VAL A 26 -12.18 -8.03 -2.14
C VAL A 26 -12.08 -6.88 -1.14
N ARG A 27 -11.12 -6.92 -0.21
CA ARG A 27 -10.88 -5.79 0.70
C ARG A 27 -10.37 -4.58 -0.05
N ASP A 28 -9.45 -4.77 -0.98
CA ASP A 28 -8.87 -3.70 -1.79
C ASP A 28 -9.96 -3.05 -2.67
N ILE A 29 -10.81 -3.86 -3.32
CA ILE A 29 -11.98 -3.39 -4.08
C ILE A 29 -12.95 -2.61 -3.17
N LYS A 30 -13.31 -3.16 -2.00
CA LYS A 30 -14.24 -2.51 -1.06
C LYS A 30 -13.70 -1.21 -0.50
N SER A 31 -12.39 -1.12 -0.33
CA SER A 31 -11.72 0.08 0.17
C SER A 31 -11.63 1.19 -0.87
N GLY A 32 -11.95 0.90 -2.14
CA GLY A 32 -11.86 1.86 -3.24
C GLY A 32 -10.43 2.31 -3.50
N HIS A 33 -9.45 1.49 -3.13
CA HIS A 33 -8.04 1.83 -3.21
C HIS A 33 -7.45 1.36 -4.54
N ASN A 34 -6.64 2.23 -5.14
CA ASN A 34 -5.88 1.87 -6.32
C ASN A 34 -4.69 0.98 -5.91
N THR A 35 -4.47 -0.13 -6.63
CA THR A 35 -3.34 -1.04 -6.41
C THR A 35 -2.61 -1.32 -7.72
N ILE A 36 -1.30 -1.57 -7.64
CA ILE A 36 -0.45 -2.06 -8.73
C ILE A 36 0.36 -3.22 -8.17
N ASP A 37 0.30 -4.39 -8.82
CA ASP A 37 0.98 -5.63 -8.37
C ASP A 37 0.70 -5.97 -6.88
N GLY A 38 -0.53 -5.74 -6.42
CA GLY A 38 -0.95 -5.96 -5.03
C GLY A 38 -0.42 -4.91 -4.04
N GLN A 39 0.29 -3.89 -4.48
CA GLN A 39 0.73 -2.77 -3.65
C GLN A 39 -0.17 -1.56 -3.83
N ARG A 40 -0.59 -0.98 -2.71
CA ARG A 40 -1.46 0.20 -2.71
C ARG A 40 -0.72 1.46 -3.18
N ILE A 41 -1.37 2.17 -4.09
CA ILE A 41 -0.95 3.47 -4.60
C ILE A 41 -1.94 4.55 -4.12
N LEU A 42 -1.40 5.74 -3.92
CA LEU A 42 -2.09 6.89 -3.36
C LEU A 42 -2.09 8.04 -4.35
N GLU A 43 -3.24 8.70 -4.50
CA GLU A 43 -3.32 10.02 -5.09
C GLU A 43 -2.80 11.09 -4.14
N PHE A 44 -2.50 12.28 -4.68
CA PHE A 44 -1.96 13.39 -3.89
C PHE A 44 -2.87 13.80 -2.71
N ALA A 45 -4.20 13.74 -2.88
CA ALA A 45 -5.15 14.04 -1.81
C ALA A 45 -5.04 13.04 -0.65
N GLU A 46 -5.00 11.74 -0.97
CA GLU A 46 -4.85 10.67 0.03
C GLU A 46 -3.53 10.78 0.79
N VAL A 47 -2.45 11.23 0.14
CA VAL A 47 -1.17 11.52 0.81
C VAL A 47 -1.31 12.66 1.80
N CYS A 48 -2.03 13.72 1.46
CA CYS A 48 -2.27 14.84 2.38
C CYS A 48 -3.03 14.37 3.63
N ASP A 49 -4.06 13.53 3.43
CA ASP A 49 -4.85 12.95 4.50
C ASP A 49 -4.01 12.01 5.38
N MET A 50 -3.21 11.13 4.77
CA MET A 50 -2.35 10.18 5.46
C MET A 50 -1.27 10.88 6.30
N LEU A 51 -0.66 11.94 5.77
CA LEU A 51 0.37 12.71 6.48
C LEU A 51 -0.19 13.72 7.47
N ARG A 52 -1.51 14.00 7.42
CA ARG A 52 -2.16 15.10 8.15
C ARG A 52 -1.47 16.45 7.90
N MET A 53 -1.05 16.68 6.65
CA MET A 53 -0.32 17.88 6.23
C MET A 53 -1.09 18.59 5.11
N GLY A 54 -1.05 19.93 5.11
CA GLY A 54 -1.65 20.72 4.05
C GLY A 54 -0.90 20.56 2.71
N GLU A 55 -1.61 20.72 1.59
CA GLU A 55 -1.07 20.51 0.24
C GLU A 55 0.26 21.24 -0.02
N ARG A 56 0.38 22.49 0.46
CA ARG A 56 1.58 23.32 0.28
C ARG A 56 2.81 22.66 0.90
N GLN A 57 2.65 22.06 2.08
CA GLN A 57 3.73 21.38 2.80
C GLN A 57 4.13 20.10 2.07
N VAL A 58 3.16 19.30 1.63
CA VAL A 58 3.42 18.07 0.85
C VAL A 58 4.10 18.40 -0.48
N ARG A 59 3.67 19.45 -1.20
CA ARG A 59 4.34 19.94 -2.42
C ARG A 59 5.78 20.36 -2.17
N ARG A 60 6.05 21.04 -1.04
CA ARG A 60 7.41 21.44 -0.64
C ARG A 60 8.31 20.22 -0.38
N TYR A 61 7.81 19.19 0.30
CA TYR A 61 8.58 17.95 0.50
C TYR A 61 8.86 17.22 -0.81
N ARG A 62 7.89 17.23 -1.74
CA ARG A 62 8.07 16.72 -3.10
C ARG A 62 9.15 17.50 -3.86
N GLU A 63 9.10 18.83 -3.85
CA GLU A 63 10.06 19.69 -4.56
C GLU A 63 11.49 19.56 -4.01
N ARG A 64 11.61 19.27 -2.72
CA ARG A 64 12.89 18.95 -2.07
C ARG A 64 13.38 17.52 -2.32
N GLY A 65 12.58 16.67 -2.96
CA GLY A 65 12.88 15.26 -3.18
C GLY A 65 12.74 14.37 -1.95
N ALA A 66 12.21 14.89 -0.84
CA ALA A 66 12.02 14.15 0.40
C ALA A 66 10.83 13.18 0.32
N LEU A 67 9.80 13.53 -0.46
CA LEU A 67 8.66 12.68 -0.76
C LEU A 67 8.71 12.23 -2.23
N LYS A 68 8.99 10.95 -2.45
CA LYS A 68 9.07 10.35 -3.78
C LYS A 68 7.68 9.94 -4.27
N GLY A 69 7.43 10.17 -5.55
CA GLY A 69 6.22 9.75 -6.23
C GLY A 69 6.53 9.52 -7.70
N PHE A 70 5.70 8.74 -8.37
CA PHE A 70 5.86 8.34 -9.77
C PHE A 70 4.73 8.92 -10.63
N LEU A 71 4.86 8.80 -11.95
CA LEU A 71 3.81 9.19 -12.89
C LEU A 71 3.08 7.94 -13.38
N LEU A 72 1.75 8.00 -13.37
CA LEU A 72 0.85 7.01 -13.95
C LEU A 72 -0.19 7.79 -14.77
N ASP A 73 -0.22 7.60 -16.09
CA ASP A 73 -1.10 8.33 -17.01
C ASP A 73 -1.09 9.86 -16.81
N ASN A 74 0.11 10.42 -16.67
CA ASN A 74 0.34 11.85 -16.42
C ASN A 74 -0.21 12.37 -15.07
N ARG A 75 -0.75 11.50 -14.22
CA ARG A 75 -1.10 11.78 -12.83
C ARG A 75 0.06 11.37 -11.93
N ARG A 76 0.30 12.14 -10.88
CA ARG A 76 1.33 11.80 -9.90
C ARG A 76 0.73 10.94 -8.79
N MET A 77 1.30 9.75 -8.63
CA MET A 77 0.91 8.74 -7.66
C MET A 77 2.06 8.48 -6.68
N TYR A 78 1.73 7.88 -5.54
CA TYR A 78 2.67 7.59 -4.47
C TYR A 78 2.47 6.17 -3.97
N TRP A 79 3.55 5.43 -3.71
CA TRP A 79 3.43 4.15 -3.03
C TRP A 79 3.08 4.38 -1.57
N GLU A 80 2.06 3.69 -1.05
CA GLU A 80 1.71 3.81 0.36
C GLU A 80 2.88 3.47 1.28
N ALA A 81 3.67 2.44 0.92
CA ALA A 81 4.86 2.04 1.67
C ALA A 81 5.87 3.19 1.82
N GLU A 82 6.16 3.91 0.73
CA GLU A 82 7.08 5.06 0.75
C GLU A 82 6.53 6.23 1.59
N VAL A 83 5.23 6.51 1.50
CA VAL A 83 4.57 7.56 2.29
C VAL A 83 4.59 7.21 3.79
N ARG A 84 4.38 5.94 4.13
CA ARG A 84 4.50 5.44 5.52
C ARG A 84 5.93 5.54 6.04
N GLU A 85 6.93 5.21 5.23
CA GLU A 85 8.33 5.40 5.60
C GLU A 85 8.69 6.87 5.81
N PHE A 86 8.20 7.75 4.93
CA PHE A 86 8.36 9.19 5.08
C PHE A 86 7.75 9.67 6.41
N LEU A 87 6.53 9.23 6.73
CA LEU A 87 5.88 9.57 7.99
C LEU A 87 6.69 9.12 9.20
N LYS A 88 7.22 7.89 9.18
CA LYS A 88 8.09 7.36 10.25
C LYS A 88 9.35 8.21 10.43
N LYS A 89 9.98 8.65 9.34
CA LYS A 89 11.17 9.53 9.39
C LYS A 89 10.82 10.88 10.01
N GLN A 90 9.70 11.49 9.61
CA GLN A 90 9.24 12.77 10.17
C GLN A 90 8.85 12.66 11.65
N SER A 91 8.20 11.56 12.08
CA SER A 91 7.88 11.35 13.50
C SER A 91 9.12 11.04 14.36
N GLY A 92 10.12 10.37 13.79
CA GLY A 92 11.39 10.10 14.47
C GLY A 92 12.27 11.34 14.62
N GLU A 93 12.19 12.28 13.68
CA GLU A 93 12.86 13.59 13.75
C GLU A 93 12.24 14.52 14.80
N ALA A 94 10.94 14.38 15.09
CA ALA A 94 10.24 15.20 16.09
C ALA A 94 10.65 14.92 17.55
N ASN A 95 11.38 13.82 17.82
CA ASN A 95 11.76 13.39 19.17
C ASN A 95 13.26 13.66 19.48
N LYS A 96 13.87 14.62 18.77
CA LYS A 96 15.30 14.98 18.89
C LYS A 96 15.55 16.44 19.29
N ILE A 97 14.56 17.13 19.86
CA ILE A 97 14.70 18.50 20.39
C ILE A 97 14.52 18.49 21.90
#